data_AF-A0A9P6L0E6-F1
#
_entry.id   AF-A0A9P6L0E6-F1
#
_cell.length_a   1.000
_cell.length_b   1.000
_cell.length_c   1.000
_cell.angle_alpha   90.00
_cell.angle_beta   90.00
_cell.angle_gamma   90.00
#
_symmetry.space_group_name_H-M   'P 1'
#
loop_
_entity.id
_entity.type
_entity.pdbx_description
1 polymer ?
#
loop_
_entity_poly.entity_id
_entity_poly.type
_entity_poly.pdbx_seq_one_letter_code
_entity_poly.pdbx_strand_id
1 'polypeptide(L)'
;MAADNATKNVSDTASVAEEKAIKTIENVEETNLGKKLPTEIHDIKLCDILKFILMSSTANFLPCYIVYGRAYANFVDYIRGCLFVCYIISSVAVFMFTVVGYASNTTSFFRYCLFSTIAKASFSLVLMFMSNVRQGLTQLILSLIYYFYLDVTDFFLLYYLALYFKRVESDDYDDNGEPLKKDKEAAK
;
A
#
# COMPACT_ATOMS: atom_id res chain seq x y z
N MET A 1 -31.94 16.34 11.58
CA MET A 1 -31.86 16.95 10.24
C MET A 1 -30.49 17.52 9.87
N ALA A 2 -29.64 17.95 10.81
CA ALA A 2 -28.27 18.39 10.48
C ALA A 2 -27.26 17.24 10.26
N ALA A 3 -27.49 16.06 10.86
CA ALA A 3 -26.61 14.90 10.74
C ALA A 3 -26.69 14.22 9.35
N ASP A 4 -27.88 14.12 8.74
CA ASP A 4 -28.06 13.50 7.41
C ASP A 4 -27.36 14.26 6.28
N ASN A 5 -27.28 15.58 6.37
CA ASN A 5 -26.64 16.40 5.35
C ASN A 5 -25.10 16.31 5.41
N ALA A 6 -24.52 16.09 6.60
CA ALA A 6 -23.08 15.89 6.74
C ALA A 6 -22.64 14.53 6.17
N THR A 7 -23.43 13.47 6.38
CA THR A 7 -23.16 12.13 5.86
C THR A 7 -23.29 12.05 4.34
N LYS A 8 -24.28 12.74 3.75
CA LYS A 8 -24.40 12.88 2.29
C LYS A 8 -23.23 13.63 1.67
N ASN A 9 -22.80 14.75 2.26
CA ASN A 9 -21.68 15.51 1.72
C ASN A 9 -20.34 14.73 1.79
N VAL A 10 -20.11 13.91 2.82
CA VAL A 10 -18.91 13.06 2.93
C VAL A 10 -18.97 11.87 1.95
N SER A 11 -20.16 11.30 1.74
CA SER A 11 -20.43 10.29 0.71
C SER A 11 -20.13 10.82 -0.70
N ASP A 12 -20.63 12.01 -1.03
CA ASP A 12 -20.46 12.64 -2.34
C ASP A 12 -19.01 13.09 -2.59
N THR A 13 -18.27 13.44 -1.54
CA THR A 13 -16.85 13.80 -1.68
C THR A 13 -15.98 12.54 -1.85
N ALA A 14 -16.34 11.43 -1.19
CA ALA A 14 -15.65 10.16 -1.31
C ALA A 14 -15.86 9.51 -2.68
N SER A 15 -17.08 9.54 -3.21
CA SER A 15 -17.39 9.02 -4.55
C SER A 15 -16.69 9.81 -5.65
N VAL A 16 -16.59 11.15 -5.51
CA VAL A 16 -15.84 11.99 -6.45
C VAL A 16 -14.33 11.72 -6.37
N ALA A 17 -13.79 11.44 -5.18
CA ALA A 17 -12.39 11.06 -5.02
C ALA A 17 -12.09 9.67 -5.61
N GLU A 18 -13.04 8.75 -5.49
CA GLU A 18 -12.99 7.39 -6.03
C GLU A 18 -13.05 7.41 -7.56
N GLU A 19 -13.97 8.18 -8.14
CA GLU A 19 -14.09 8.36 -9.60
C GLU A 19 -12.83 9.03 -10.19
N LYS A 20 -12.23 9.97 -9.46
CA LYS A 20 -10.99 10.63 -9.85
C LYS A 20 -9.77 9.71 -9.73
N ALA A 21 -9.75 8.84 -8.73
CA ALA A 21 -8.74 7.78 -8.61
C ALA A 21 -8.86 6.77 -9.75
N ILE A 22 -10.09 6.34 -10.08
CA ILE A 22 -10.38 5.42 -11.19
C ILE A 22 -9.93 6.00 -12.54
N LYS A 23 -10.28 7.25 -12.83
CA LYS A 23 -9.82 7.94 -14.05
C LYS A 23 -8.30 8.10 -14.08
N THR A 24 -7.66 8.31 -12.93
CA THR A 24 -6.20 8.42 -12.87
C THR A 24 -5.54 7.08 -13.18
N ILE A 25 -6.11 5.97 -12.70
CA ILE A 25 -5.62 4.62 -12.99
C ILE A 25 -5.74 4.32 -14.49
N GLU A 26 -6.88 4.62 -15.10
CA GLU A 26 -7.11 4.42 -16.55
C GLU A 26 -6.17 5.28 -17.40
N ASN A 27 -5.98 6.54 -17.02
CA ASN A 27 -5.03 7.42 -17.67
C ASN A 27 -3.58 6.91 -17.55
N VAL A 28 -3.23 6.28 -16.42
CA VAL A 28 -1.89 5.70 -16.20
C VAL A 28 -1.70 4.46 -17.07
N GLU A 29 -2.71 3.60 -17.20
CA GLU A 29 -2.69 2.42 -18.09
C GLU A 29 -2.51 2.81 -19.56
N GLU A 30 -3.08 3.93 -20.01
CA GLU A 30 -2.93 4.41 -21.39
C GLU A 30 -1.56 5.03 -21.70
N THR A 31 -0.76 5.38 -20.68
CA THR A 31 0.57 6.00 -20.89
C THR A 31 1.60 5.03 -21.49
N ASN A 32 2.65 5.57 -22.11
CA ASN A 32 3.81 4.80 -22.60
C ASN A 32 4.52 3.98 -21.50
N LEU A 33 4.34 4.36 -20.23
CA LEU A 33 4.88 3.66 -19.07
C LEU A 33 3.90 2.57 -18.59
N GLY A 34 2.59 2.86 -18.55
CA GLY A 34 1.52 1.90 -18.25
C GLY A 34 1.45 0.75 -19.26
N LYS A 35 1.59 1.04 -20.55
CA LYS A 35 1.66 0.02 -21.62
C LYS A 35 2.91 -0.87 -21.54
N LYS A 36 3.96 -0.43 -20.84
CA LYS A 36 5.20 -1.19 -20.61
C LYS A 36 5.21 -1.91 -19.26
N LEU A 37 4.33 -1.51 -18.34
CA LEU A 37 4.04 -2.29 -17.15
C LEU A 37 3.25 -3.53 -17.62
N PRO A 38 3.73 -4.75 -17.33
CA PRO A 38 3.03 -5.95 -17.73
C PRO A 38 1.71 -6.02 -16.96
N THR A 39 0.62 -5.60 -17.60
CA THR A 39 -0.75 -5.74 -17.09
C THR A 39 -1.31 -7.14 -17.32
N GLU A 40 -0.69 -7.89 -18.24
CA GLU A 40 -0.92 -9.32 -18.49
C GLU A 40 0.42 -10.07 -18.43
N ILE A 41 0.68 -10.76 -17.32
CA ILE A 41 1.71 -11.79 -17.25
C ILE A 41 0.99 -13.11 -17.52
N HIS A 42 1.14 -13.68 -18.71
CA HIS A 42 0.36 -14.82 -19.20
C HIS A 42 0.29 -16.06 -18.28
N ASP A 43 1.16 -16.16 -17.26
CA ASP A 43 1.19 -17.26 -16.28
C ASP A 43 1.27 -16.81 -14.80
N ILE A 44 1.30 -15.51 -14.50
CA ILE A 44 1.35 -15.02 -13.10
C ILE A 44 0.03 -14.32 -12.78
N LYS A 45 -0.74 -14.94 -11.89
CA LYS A 45 -2.04 -14.41 -11.46
C LYS A 45 -1.85 -13.14 -10.64
N LEU A 46 -2.84 -12.23 -10.70
CA LEU A 46 -2.83 -11.01 -9.88
C LEU A 46 -2.69 -11.34 -8.38
N CYS A 47 -3.35 -12.40 -7.94
CA CYS A 47 -3.24 -12.93 -6.59
C CYS A 47 -1.80 -13.32 -6.20
N ASP A 48 -1.01 -13.85 -7.12
CA ASP A 48 0.36 -14.27 -6.86
C ASP A 48 1.30 -13.05 -6.76
N ILE A 49 1.08 -12.04 -7.59
CA ILE A 49 1.78 -10.74 -7.50
C ILE A 49 1.48 -10.08 -6.16
N LEU A 50 0.21 -10.01 -5.76
CA LEU A 50 -0.20 -9.40 -4.50
C LEU A 50 0.41 -10.13 -3.29
N LYS A 51 0.39 -11.46 -3.28
CA LYS A 51 1.03 -12.27 -2.22
C LYS A 51 2.53 -12.05 -2.15
N PHE A 52 3.21 -12.03 -3.29
CA PHE A 52 4.65 -11.79 -3.35
C PHE A 52 5.03 -10.41 -2.82
N ILE A 53 4.30 -9.37 -3.22
CA ILE A 53 4.55 -8.00 -2.76
C ILE A 53 4.21 -7.84 -1.27
N LEU A 54 3.14 -8.46 -0.80
CA LEU A 54 2.78 -8.47 0.63
C LEU A 54 3.87 -9.17 1.46
N MET A 55 4.37 -10.32 1.03
CA MET A 55 5.48 -11.00 1.70
C MET A 55 6.76 -10.17 1.67
N SER A 56 7.07 -9.54 0.54
CA SER A 56 8.24 -8.65 0.40
C SER A 56 8.14 -7.44 1.34
N SER A 57 7.00 -6.74 1.36
CA SER A 57 6.77 -5.61 2.28
C SER A 57 6.89 -6.03 3.76
N THR A 58 6.41 -7.24 4.09
CA THR A 58 6.52 -7.81 5.45
C THR A 58 7.96 -8.19 5.80
N ALA A 59 8.72 -8.79 4.88
CA ALA A 59 10.11 -9.13 5.11
C ALA A 59 11.00 -7.89 5.27
N ASN A 60 10.70 -6.83 4.52
CA ASN A 60 11.39 -5.54 4.57
C ASN A 60 11.23 -4.80 5.90
N PHE A 61 10.29 -5.22 6.76
CA PHE A 61 10.16 -4.74 8.14
C PHE A 61 11.33 -5.19 9.05
N LEU A 62 11.90 -6.39 8.84
CA LEU A 62 12.97 -6.92 9.71
C LEU A 62 14.22 -6.04 9.76
N PRO A 63 14.78 -5.58 8.63
CA PRO A 63 15.91 -4.67 8.66
C PRO A 63 15.60 -3.35 9.37
N CYS A 64 14.40 -2.79 9.18
CA CYS A 64 13.96 -1.58 9.87
C CYS A 64 13.87 -1.78 11.39
N TYR A 65 13.39 -2.94 11.84
CA TYR A 65 13.38 -3.30 13.25
C TYR A 65 14.79 -3.29 13.86
N ILE A 66 15.77 -3.85 13.15
CA ILE A 66 17.18 -3.91 13.61
C ILE A 66 17.82 -2.52 13.63
N VAL A 67 17.54 -1.68 12.63
CA VAL A 67 18.11 -0.33 12.52
C VAL A 67 17.51 0.61 13.57
N TYR A 68 16.19 0.59 13.74
CA TYR A 68 15.49 1.50 14.64
C TYR A 68 15.47 1.03 16.10
N GLY A 69 15.54 -0.29 16.35
CA GLY A 69 15.47 -0.89 17.68
C GLY A 69 16.73 -0.82 18.54
N ARG A 70 17.80 -0.16 18.09
CA ARG A 70 19.03 0.02 18.90
C ARG A 70 18.81 1.01 20.04
N ALA A 71 19.30 0.65 21.23
CA ALA A 71 19.30 1.52 22.41
C ALA A 71 20.30 2.67 22.26
N TYR A 72 19.84 3.89 22.47
CA TYR A 72 20.70 5.03 22.80
C TYR A 72 20.28 5.54 24.20
N ALA A 73 21.13 6.34 24.85
CA ALA A 73 21.11 6.52 26.31
C ALA A 73 20.42 7.81 26.83
N ASN A 74 19.61 8.52 26.03
CA ASN A 74 19.10 9.87 26.32
C ASN A 74 17.56 10.00 26.28
N PHE A 75 17.00 11.11 26.76
CA PHE A 75 15.54 11.41 26.74
C PHE A 75 14.89 11.31 25.34
N VAL A 76 15.65 11.58 24.28
CA VAL A 76 15.26 11.37 22.88
C VAL A 76 14.86 9.92 22.59
N ASP A 77 15.34 8.97 23.40
CA ASP A 77 15.04 7.55 23.27
C ASP A 77 13.63 7.17 23.70
N TYR A 78 12.99 7.94 24.59
CA TYR A 78 11.57 7.70 24.92
C TYR A 78 10.66 8.07 23.76
N ILE A 79 10.89 9.24 23.15
CA ILE A 79 10.14 9.69 21.97
C ILE A 79 10.38 8.73 20.80
N ARG A 80 11.64 8.35 20.57
CA ARG A 80 12.00 7.36 19.55
C ARG A 80 11.36 6.01 19.81
N GLY A 81 11.34 5.53 21.05
CA GLY A 81 10.68 4.29 21.44
C GLY A 81 9.18 4.30 21.15
N CYS A 82 8.50 5.41 21.50
CA CYS A 82 7.09 5.61 21.16
C CYS A 82 6.86 5.61 19.65
N LEU A 83 7.66 6.37 18.89
CA LEU A 83 7.59 6.39 17.43
C LEU A 83 7.87 5.01 16.80
N PHE A 84 8.79 4.25 17.37
CA PHE A 84 9.09 2.90 16.94
C PHE A 84 7.92 1.95 17.17
N VAL A 85 7.25 2.03 18.32
CA VAL A 85 6.02 1.27 18.58
C VAL A 85 4.91 1.66 17.59
N CYS A 86 4.72 2.96 17.33
CA CYS A 86 3.77 3.44 16.33
C CYS A 86 4.09 2.93 14.91
N TYR A 87 5.36 2.88 14.53
CA TYR A 87 5.82 2.29 13.28
C TYR A 87 5.50 0.80 13.20
N ILE A 88 5.73 0.03 14.28
CA ILE A 88 5.40 -1.40 14.34
C ILE A 88 3.89 -1.60 14.19
N ILE A 89 3.09 -0.90 14.98
CA ILE A 89 1.62 -0.98 14.91
C ILE A 89 1.14 -0.66 13.50
N SER A 90 1.66 0.39 12.87
CA SER A 90 1.28 0.77 11.50
C SER A 90 1.68 -0.30 10.49
N SER A 91 2.87 -0.90 10.63
CA SER A 91 3.34 -1.98 9.75
C SER A 91 2.47 -3.24 9.87
N VAL A 92 2.14 -3.63 11.10
CA VAL A 92 1.25 -4.77 11.37
C VAL A 92 -0.17 -4.48 10.87
N ALA A 93 -0.65 -3.24 11.04
CA ALA A 93 -1.97 -2.83 10.54
C ALA A 93 -2.05 -2.94 9.01
N VAL A 94 -1.04 -2.47 8.26
CA VAL A 94 -0.97 -2.64 6.80
C VAL A 94 -1.08 -4.12 6.43
N PHE A 95 -0.30 -4.99 7.08
CA PHE A 95 -0.35 -6.43 6.82
C PHE A 95 -1.73 -7.03 7.11
N MET A 96 -2.27 -6.80 8.32
CA MET A 96 -3.55 -7.36 8.75
C MET A 96 -4.71 -6.87 7.87
N PHE A 97 -4.80 -5.57 7.60
CA PHE A 97 -5.86 -5.04 6.74
C PHE A 97 -5.74 -5.51 5.30
N THR A 98 -4.52 -5.71 4.78
CA THR A 98 -4.33 -6.27 3.44
C THR A 98 -4.77 -7.73 3.39
N VAL A 99 -4.40 -8.55 4.37
CA VAL A 99 -4.82 -9.96 4.45
C VAL A 99 -6.33 -10.09 4.62
N VAL A 100 -6.92 -9.33 5.55
CA VAL A 100 -8.37 -9.36 5.80
C VAL A 100 -9.12 -8.84 4.59
N GLY A 101 -8.69 -7.71 4.01
CA GLY A 101 -9.32 -7.15 2.81
C GLY A 101 -9.26 -8.10 1.62
N TYR A 102 -8.12 -8.78 1.42
CA TYR A 102 -7.97 -9.83 0.41
C TYR A 102 -8.87 -11.04 0.70
N ALA A 103 -8.95 -11.51 1.95
CA ALA A 103 -9.75 -12.68 2.29
C ALA A 103 -11.27 -12.41 2.27
N SER A 104 -11.69 -11.18 2.57
CA SER A 104 -13.10 -10.79 2.64
C SER A 104 -13.61 -10.12 1.36
N ASN A 105 -12.77 -9.94 0.34
CA ASN A 105 -13.11 -9.23 -0.90
C ASN A 105 -13.77 -7.86 -0.65
N THR A 106 -13.36 -7.17 0.43
CA THR A 106 -14.04 -5.96 0.88
C THR A 106 -13.15 -4.73 0.68
N THR A 107 -13.59 -3.85 -0.22
CA THR A 107 -12.89 -2.63 -0.63
C THR A 107 -12.81 -1.57 0.47
N SER A 108 -13.70 -1.65 1.48
CA SER A 108 -13.66 -0.77 2.66
C SER A 108 -12.32 -0.85 3.43
N PHE A 109 -11.60 -1.97 3.36
CA PHE A 109 -10.30 -2.12 4.01
C PHE A 109 -9.17 -1.34 3.31
N PHE A 110 -9.35 -0.97 2.04
CA PHE A 110 -8.35 -0.20 1.28
C PHE A 110 -8.00 1.13 1.96
N ARG A 111 -9.00 1.85 2.49
CA ARG A 111 -8.79 3.13 3.18
C ARG A 111 -7.91 2.95 4.43
N TYR A 112 -8.12 1.87 5.18
CA TYR A 112 -7.30 1.56 6.35
C TYR A 112 -5.87 1.16 5.98
N CYS A 113 -5.70 0.39 4.89
CA CYS A 113 -4.37 0.12 4.33
C CYS A 113 -3.66 1.42 3.95
N LEU A 114 -4.34 2.32 3.22
CA LEU A 114 -3.78 3.60 2.79
C LEU A 114 -3.34 4.48 3.98
N PHE A 115 -4.20 4.67 4.98
CA PHE A 115 -3.84 5.44 6.17
C PHE A 115 -2.69 4.79 6.95
N SER A 116 -2.70 3.47 7.09
CA SER A 116 -1.64 2.75 7.81
C SER A 116 -0.31 2.82 7.07
N THR A 117 -0.30 2.79 5.74
CA THR A 117 0.90 2.96 4.91
C THR A 117 1.46 4.37 5.04
N ILE A 118 0.62 5.41 5.00
CA ILE A 118 1.06 6.80 5.19
C ILE A 118 1.64 6.99 6.59
N ALA A 119 1.01 6.43 7.62
CA ALA A 119 1.50 6.48 9.00
C ALA A 119 2.85 5.75 9.12
N LYS A 120 2.96 4.54 8.58
CA LYS A 120 4.19 3.74 8.53
C LYS A 120 5.33 4.53 7.87
N ALA A 121 5.11 5.10 6.68
CA ALA A 121 6.10 5.89 5.95
C ALA A 121 6.54 7.13 6.76
N SER A 122 5.57 7.86 7.34
CA SER A 122 5.85 9.04 8.16
C SER A 122 6.69 8.72 9.39
N PHE A 123 6.33 7.67 10.15
CA PHE A 123 7.12 7.25 11.30
C PHE A 123 8.51 6.73 10.90
N SER A 124 8.59 5.95 9.82
CA SER A 124 9.85 5.46 9.25
C SER A 124 10.79 6.60 8.88
N LEU A 125 10.28 7.65 8.23
CA LEU A 125 11.05 8.83 7.84
C LEU A 125 11.63 9.55 9.07
N VAL A 126 10.81 9.81 10.09
CA VAL A 126 11.26 10.47 11.33
C VAL A 126 12.30 9.61 12.05
N LEU A 127 12.06 8.30 12.19
CA LEU A 127 12.99 7.36 12.82
C LEU A 127 14.31 7.25 12.06
N MET A 128 14.27 7.29 10.73
CA MET A 128 15.45 7.32 9.87
C MET A 128 16.29 8.56 10.14
N PHE A 129 15.69 9.76 10.15
CA PHE A 129 16.41 10.99 10.46
C PHE A 129 17.01 10.93 11.87
N MET A 130 16.22 10.57 12.88
CA MET A 130 16.68 10.43 14.27
C MET A 130 17.86 9.45 14.41
N SER A 131 17.86 8.35 13.65
CA SER A 131 18.91 7.34 13.69
C SER A 131 20.21 7.80 12.99
N ASN A 132 20.09 8.68 11.99
CA ASN A 132 21.21 9.12 11.16
C ASN A 132 21.81 10.48 11.53
N VAL A 133 21.25 11.22 12.50
CA VAL A 133 21.74 12.57 12.92
C VAL A 133 23.26 12.60 13.20
N ARG A 134 23.82 11.49 13.69
CA ARG A 134 25.24 11.40 14.08
C ARG A 134 26.14 10.62 13.11
N GLN A 135 25.58 10.09 12.01
CA GLN A 135 26.26 9.07 11.17
C GLN A 135 26.88 9.62 9.87
N GLY A 136 26.88 10.94 9.67
CA GLY A 136 27.50 11.58 8.50
C GLY A 136 26.64 11.49 7.22
N LEU A 137 26.99 12.30 6.21
CA LEU A 137 26.21 12.48 4.99
C LEU A 137 26.06 11.19 4.16
N THR A 138 27.11 10.38 4.03
CA THR A 138 27.07 9.15 3.24
C THR A 138 26.05 8.14 3.78
N GLN A 139 26.00 7.97 5.11
CA GLN A 139 25.07 7.04 5.74
C GLN A 139 23.62 7.55 5.69
N LEU A 140 23.43 8.87 5.75
CA LEU A 140 22.13 9.50 5.50
C LEU A 140 21.64 9.25 4.08
N ILE A 141 22.51 9.38 3.06
CA ILE A 141 22.17 9.12 1.65
C ILE A 141 21.78 7.66 1.44
N LEU A 142 22.56 6.70 1.96
CA LEU A 142 22.24 5.27 1.87
C LEU A 142 20.91 4.94 2.57
N SER A 143 20.65 5.57 3.72
CA SER A 143 19.39 5.40 4.45
C SER A 143 18.20 5.96 3.67
N LEU A 144 18.36 7.10 2.98
CA LEU A 144 17.33 7.66 2.11
C LEU A 144 17.03 6.76 0.92
N ILE A 145 18.07 6.22 0.27
CA ILE A 145 17.89 5.27 -0.85
C ILE A 145 17.11 4.04 -0.38
N TYR A 146 17.47 3.50 0.79
CA TYR A 146 16.75 2.37 1.37
C TYR A 146 15.31 2.73 1.74
N TYR A 147 15.08 3.92 2.31
CA TYR A 147 13.74 4.42 2.61
C TYR A 147 12.87 4.53 1.35
N PHE A 148 13.39 5.10 0.25
CA PHE A 148 12.65 5.19 -1.00
C PHE A 148 12.33 3.80 -1.58
N TYR A 149 13.22 2.83 -1.44
CA TYR A 149 12.95 1.45 -1.84
C TYR A 149 11.77 0.84 -1.05
N LEU A 150 11.68 1.11 0.25
CA LEU A 150 10.56 0.67 1.08
C LEU A 150 9.25 1.34 0.65
N ASP A 151 9.26 2.66 0.46
CA ASP A 151 8.08 3.42 0.04
C ASP A 151 7.57 2.98 -1.33
N VAL A 152 8.47 2.69 -2.27
CA VAL A 152 8.10 2.13 -3.59
C VAL A 152 7.44 0.76 -3.44
N THR A 153 7.96 -0.10 -2.56
CA THR A 153 7.37 -1.42 -2.30
C THR A 153 5.97 -1.30 -1.70
N ASP A 154 5.78 -0.38 -0.75
CA ASP A 154 4.48 -0.11 -0.14
C ASP A 154 3.50 0.54 -1.14
N PHE A 155 3.98 1.38 -2.04
CA PHE A 155 3.17 1.92 -3.13
C PHE A 155 2.71 0.82 -4.09
N PHE A 156 3.60 -0.10 -4.46
CA PHE A 156 3.21 -1.26 -5.26
C PHE A 156 2.16 -2.11 -4.55
N LEU A 157 2.30 -2.35 -3.25
CA LEU A 157 1.30 -3.08 -2.47
C LEU A 157 -0.08 -2.41 -2.59
N LEU A 158 -0.17 -1.10 -2.37
CA LEU A 158 -1.42 -0.35 -2.49
C LEU A 158 -1.97 -0.37 -3.91
N TYR A 159 -1.10 -0.22 -4.91
CA TYR A 159 -1.51 -0.24 -6.32
C TYR A 159 -2.13 -1.58 -6.71
N TYR A 160 -1.47 -2.70 -6.42
CA TYR A 160 -1.99 -4.02 -6.75
C TYR A 160 -3.22 -4.41 -5.91
N LEU A 161 -3.30 -3.93 -4.67
CA LEU A 161 -4.50 -4.11 -3.83
C LEU A 161 -5.69 -3.33 -4.41
N ALA A 162 -5.49 -2.10 -4.86
CA ALA A 162 -6.53 -1.30 -5.53
C ALA A 162 -6.98 -1.96 -6.83
N LEU A 163 -6.05 -2.47 -7.62
CA LEU A 163 -6.36 -3.20 -8.85
C LEU A 163 -7.15 -4.48 -8.57
N TYR A 164 -6.78 -5.23 -7.53
CA TYR A 164 -7.51 -6.42 -7.09
C TYR A 164 -8.96 -6.08 -6.74
N PHE A 165 -9.16 -5.06 -5.90
CA PHE A 165 -10.49 -4.59 -5.52
C PHE A 165 -11.32 -4.10 -6.72
N LYS A 166 -10.73 -3.34 -7.64
CA LYS A 166 -11.41 -2.91 -8.88
C LYS A 166 -11.90 -4.10 -9.70
N ARG A 167 -11.10 -5.17 -9.79
CA ARG A 167 -11.48 -6.35 -10.57
C ARG A 167 -12.54 -7.17 -9.85
N VAL A 168 -12.41 -7.40 -8.55
CA VAL A 168 -13.42 -8.16 -7.78
C VAL A 168 -14.79 -7.45 -7.72
N GLU A 169 -14.83 -6.11 -7.75
CA GLU A 169 -16.09 -5.35 -7.86
C GLU A 169 -16.67 -5.29 -9.28
N SER A 170 -15.93 -5.73 -10.30
CA SER A 170 -16.35 -5.65 -11.69
C SER A 170 -17.00 -6.95 -12.15
N ASP A 171 -18.20 -6.86 -12.72
CA ASP A 171 -18.94 -7.98 -13.32
C ASP A 171 -18.20 -8.67 -14.50
N ASP A 172 -17.08 -8.10 -14.97
CA ASP A 172 -16.27 -8.65 -16.05
C ASP A 172 -15.18 -9.63 -15.54
N TYR A 173 -14.99 -9.77 -14.23
CA TYR A 173 -13.91 -10.56 -13.60
C TYR A 173 -14.47 -11.51 -12.52
N ASP A 174 -13.75 -12.58 -12.22
CA ASP A 174 -14.09 -13.55 -11.19
C ASP A 174 -13.70 -13.07 -9.78
N ASP A 175 -14.07 -13.83 -8.74
CA ASP A 175 -13.76 -13.52 -7.33
C ASP A 175 -12.24 -13.44 -7.01
N ASN A 176 -11.38 -13.83 -7.96
CA ASN A 176 -9.92 -13.74 -7.86
C ASN A 176 -9.34 -12.57 -8.67
N GLY A 177 -10.19 -11.76 -9.32
CA GLY A 177 -9.79 -10.66 -10.18
C GLY A 177 -9.21 -11.11 -11.53
N GLU A 178 -9.54 -12.33 -11.98
CA GLU A 178 -9.20 -12.83 -13.31
C GLU A 178 -10.37 -12.57 -14.28
N PRO A 179 -10.11 -12.21 -15.54
CA PRO A 179 -11.18 -11.92 -16.49
C PRO A 179 -12.08 -13.15 -16.68
N LEU A 180 -13.39 -12.97 -16.53
CA LEU A 180 -14.35 -14.00 -16.92
C LEU A 180 -14.13 -14.27 -18.40
N LYS A 181 -13.85 -15.52 -18.77
CA LYS A 181 -13.72 -15.92 -20.17
C LYS A 181 -15.07 -15.65 -20.87
N LYS A 182 -15.27 -14.45 -21.41
CA LYS A 182 -16.39 -14.15 -22.30
C LYS A 182 -16.31 -15.14 -23.45
N ASP A 183 -17.40 -15.86 -23.63
CA ASP A 183 -17.60 -16.95 -24.60
C ASP A 183 -16.89 -16.70 -25.93
N LYS A 184 -15.71 -17.32 -26.09
CA LYS A 184 -15.11 -17.55 -27.42
C LYS A 184 -15.74 -18.77 -28.12
N GLU A 185 -16.87 -19.28 -27.63
CA GLU A 185 -17.57 -20.44 -28.20
C GLU A 185 -18.92 -20.10 -28.85
N ALA A 186 -19.39 -18.85 -28.84
CA ALA A 186 -20.61 -18.46 -29.57
C ALA A 186 -20.36 -18.03 -31.04
N ALA A 187 -19.12 -18.14 -31.54
CA ALA A 187 -18.74 -17.77 -32.91
C ALA A 187 -17.85 -18.83 -33.60
N LYS A 188 -18.14 -20.11 -33.39
CA LYS A 188 -17.68 -21.20 -34.26
C LYS A 188 -18.85 -22.04 -34.75
#